data_AF-I6SVU5-F1
#
_entry.id   AF-I6SVU5-F1
#
_cell.length_a   1.000
_cell.length_b   1.000
_cell.length_c   1.000
_cell.angle_alpha   90.00
_cell.angle_beta   90.00
_cell.angle_gamma   90.00
#
_symmetry.space_group_name_H-M   'P 1'
#
loop_
_entity.id
_entity.type
_entity.pdbx_description
1 polymer ?
#
loop_
_entity_poly.entity_id
_entity_poly.type
_entity_poly.pdbx_seq_one_letter_code
_entity_poly.pdbx_strand_id
1 'polypeptide(L)' 'NSQPFMHWRDRFLYVMEAVNRAAAATGEVKGHYLNVTAGTMEEMYKRAEFAKALGSCIVMIDLVIGYTAIQSMSRWARD' A
#
# COMPACT_ATOMS: atom_id res chain seq x y z
N ASN A 1 5.08 3.08 -5.87
CA ASN A 1 6.30 3.09 -6.73
C ASN A 1 7.35 2.07 -6.28
N SER A 2 8.31 1.76 -7.16
CA SER A 2 9.40 0.79 -6.92
C SER A 2 10.67 1.22 -7.66
N GLN A 3 11.81 1.23 -6.99
CA GLN A 3 13.08 1.75 -7.52
C GLN A 3 14.24 0.78 -7.23
N PRO A 4 15.38 0.87 -7.94
CA PRO A 4 16.51 -0.05 -7.78
C PRO A 4 17.07 -0.15 -6.36
N PHE A 5 17.04 0.94 -5.59
CA PHE A 5 17.53 0.97 -4.21
C PHE A 5 16.53 0.40 -3.20
N MET A 6 15.26 0.24 -3.57
CA MET A 6 14.21 -0.27 -2.69
C MET A 6 13.00 -0.76 -3.49
N HIS A 7 12.92 -2.07 -3.68
CA HIS A 7 11.76 -2.69 -4.29
C HIS A 7 10.53 -2.61 -3.38
N TRP A 8 9.35 -2.48 -3.98
CA TRP A 8 8.12 -2.21 -3.22
C TRP A 8 7.73 -3.35 -2.27
N ARG A 9 7.99 -4.60 -2.65
CA ARG A 9 7.59 -5.78 -1.86
C ARG A 9 8.36 -5.86 -0.55
N ASP A 10 9.68 -5.66 -0.61
CA ASP A 10 10.55 -5.65 0.57
C ASP A 10 10.15 -4.51 1.51
N ARG A 11 9.90 -3.31 0.95
CA ARG A 11 9.41 -2.16 1.73
C ARG A 11 8.12 -2.50 2.47
N PHE A 12 7.14 -3.12 1.81
CA PHE A 12 5.85 -3.42 2.42
C PHE A 12 6.01 -4.40 3.61
N LEU A 13 6.86 -5.41 3.46
CA LEU A 13 7.14 -6.38 4.54
C LEU A 13 7.77 -5.70 5.76
N TYR A 14 8.86 -4.94 5.58
CA TYR A 14 9.55 -4.29 6.69
C TYR A 14 8.69 -3.20 7.36
N VAL A 15 7.90 -2.46 6.58
CA VAL A 15 6.98 -1.46 7.13
C VAL A 15 5.88 -2.12 7.97
N MET A 16 5.30 -3.23 7.51
CA MET A 16 4.26 -3.92 8.28
C MET A 16 4.81 -4.55 9.57
N GLU A 17 6.04 -5.05 9.55
CA GLU A 17 6.74 -5.45 10.79
C GLU A 17 6.86 -4.28 11.78
N ALA A 18 7.28 -3.11 11.29
CA ALA A 18 7.42 -1.90 12.11
C ALA A 18 6.06 -1.38 12.64
N VAL A 19 5.01 -1.40 11.81
CA VAL A 19 3.65 -1.02 12.20
C VAL A 19 3.14 -1.93 13.31
N ASN A 20 3.30 -3.25 13.18
CA ASN A 20 2.87 -4.21 14.19
C ASN A 20 3.67 -4.07 15.50
N ARG A 21 4.99 -3.84 15.41
CA ARG A 21 5.84 -3.56 16.57
C ARG A 21 5.38 -2.29 17.30
N ALA A 22 5.10 -1.21 16.57
CA ALA A 22 4.63 0.03 17.15
C ALA A 22 3.25 -0.11 17.78
N ALA A 23 2.31 -0.81 17.12
CA ALA A 23 0.99 -1.08 17.66
C ALA A 23 1.06 -1.90 18.96
N ALA A 24 1.90 -2.95 19.00
CA ALA A 24 2.12 -3.76 20.20
C ALA A 24 2.74 -2.95 21.35
N ALA A 25 3.63 -2.00 21.05
CA ALA A 25 4.29 -1.16 22.05
C ALA A 25 3.37 -0.10 22.67
N THR A 26 2.42 0.44 21.90
CA THR A 26 1.56 1.55 22.37
C THR A 26 0.13 1.12 22.71
N GLY A 27 -0.33 -0.05 22.25
CA GLY A 27 -1.73 -0.44 22.37
C GLY A 27 -2.69 0.38 21.49
N GLU A 28 -2.16 1.13 20.52
CA GLU A 28 -2.95 1.95 19.60
C GLU A 28 -2.91 1.36 18.19
N VAL A 29 -3.95 1.60 17.40
CA VAL A 29 -3.94 1.27 15.98
C VAL A 29 -2.91 2.12 15.26
N LYS A 30 -1.98 1.48 14.55
CA LYS A 30 -0.96 2.13 13.71
C LYS A 30 -1.16 1.75 12.25
N GLY A 31 -0.61 2.57 11.35
CA GLY A 31 -0.65 2.35 9.92
C GLY A 31 0.42 3.15 9.21
N HIS A 32 0.69 2.78 7.96
CA HIS A 32 1.59 3.53 7.08
C HIS A 32 1.02 3.55 5.68
N TYR A 33 1.07 4.69 5.01
CA TYR A 33 0.60 4.86 3.64
C TYR A 33 1.47 4.07 2.66
N LEU A 34 1.14 2.80 2.44
CA LEU A 34 1.83 1.96 1.46
C LEU A 34 1.49 2.46 0.05
N ASN A 35 2.45 3.11 -0.62
CA ASN A 35 2.24 3.66 -1.96
C ASN A 35 2.12 2.54 -3.01
N VAL A 36 0.91 2.37 -3.54
CA VAL A 36 0.57 1.37 -4.57
C VAL A 36 0.64 1.91 -6.00
N THR A 37 0.90 3.21 -6.20
CA THR A 37 1.09 3.83 -7.52
C THR A 37 2.06 3.03 -8.38
N ALA A 38 1.66 2.69 -9.60
CA ALA A 38 2.46 1.98 -10.59
C ALA A 38 2.13 2.46 -12.01
N GLY A 39 2.89 2.00 -12.99
CA GLY A 39 2.73 2.39 -14.40
C GLY A 39 1.54 1.73 -15.11
N THR A 40 0.97 0.66 -14.55
CA THR A 40 -0.21 -0.03 -15.10
C THR A 40 -1.18 -0.41 -13.98
N MET A 41 -2.46 -0.62 -14.34
CA MET A 41 -3.50 -1.02 -13.39
C MET A 41 -3.22 -2.38 -12.75
N GLU A 42 -2.68 -3.33 -13.51
CA GLU A 42 -2.36 -4.68 -13.03
C GLU A 42 -1.31 -4.65 -11.92
N GLU A 43 -0.27 -3.83 -12.08
CA GLU A 43 0.75 -3.66 -11.05
C GLU A 43 0.23 -2.87 -9.84
N MET A 44 -0.71 -1.94 -10.03
CA MET A 44 -1.39 -1.28 -8.92
C MET A 44 -2.24 -2.26 -8.09
N TYR A 45 -3.07 -3.06 -8.75
CA TYR A 45 -3.88 -4.08 -8.08
C TYR A 45 -3.01 -5.10 -7.36
N LYS A 46 -1.95 -5.60 -8.00
CA LYS A 46 -1.01 -6.54 -7.37
C LYS A 46 -0.40 -5.99 -6.07
N ARG A 47 -0.08 -4.71 -6.03
CA ARG A 47 0.47 -4.05 -4.83
C ARG A 47 -0.61 -3.86 -3.76
N ALA A 48 -1.80 -3.44 -4.17
CA ALA A 48 -2.93 -3.23 -3.28
C ALA A 48 -3.40 -4.54 -2.63
N GLU A 49 -3.52 -5.62 -3.41
CA GLU A 49 -3.81 -6.97 -2.92
C GLU A 49 -2.74 -7.47 -1.95
N PHE A 50 -1.46 -7.23 -2.25
CA PHE A 50 -0.40 -7.59 -1.31
C PHE A 50 -0.50 -6.80 0.00
N ALA A 51 -0.81 -5.50 -0.04
CA ALA A 51 -1.03 -4.69 1.17
C ALA A 51 -2.24 -5.20 1.99
N LYS A 52 -3.34 -5.57 1.32
CA LYS A 52 -4.54 -6.18 1.95
C LYS A 52 -4.19 -7.53 2.60
N ALA A 53 -3.45 -8.39 1.91
CA ALA A 53 -3.00 -9.68 2.42
C ALA A 53 -2.06 -9.57 3.64
N LEU A 54 -1.27 -8.49 3.73
CA LEU A 54 -0.45 -8.19 4.91
C LEU A 54 -1.24 -7.57 6.08
N GLY A 55 -2.52 -7.24 5.89
CA GLY A 55 -3.36 -6.60 6.90
C GLY A 55 -3.11 -5.11 7.07
N SER A 56 -2.56 -4.41 6.06
CA SER A 56 -2.43 -2.95 6.13
C SER A 56 -3.81 -2.29 6.18
N CYS A 57 -4.01 -1.36 7.11
CA CYS A 57 -5.25 -0.61 7.24
C CYS A 57 -5.37 0.56 6.24
N ILE A 58 -4.28 0.90 5.53
CA ILE A 58 -4.25 2.07 4.65
C ILE A 58 -3.24 1.91 3.50
N VAL A 59 -3.58 2.46 2.34
CA VAL A 59 -2.73 2.56 1.15
C VAL A 59 -2.80 3.99 0.60
N MET A 60 -1.87 4.35 -0.28
CA MET A 60 -1.90 5.64 -0.98
C MET A 60 -1.67 5.50 -2.48
N ILE A 61 -2.21 6.47 -3.21
CA ILE A 61 -2.05 6.66 -4.65
C ILE A 61 -1.65 8.10 -4.93
N ASP A 62 -0.91 8.31 -6.02
CA ASP A 62 -0.52 9.65 -6.47
C ASP A 62 -1.52 10.15 -7.52
N LEU A 63 -1.82 11.45 -7.54
CA LEU A 63 -2.78 12.04 -8.50
C LEU A 63 -2.38 11.78 -9.97
N VAL A 64 -1.08 11.66 -10.23
CA VAL A 64 -0.49 11.49 -11.58
C VAL A 64 -0.85 10.17 -12.27
N ILE A 65 -1.48 9.21 -11.59
CA ILE A 65 -1.96 7.96 -12.19
C ILE A 65 -3.19 8.15 -13.10
N GLY A 66 -3.85 9.31 -13.02
CA GLY A 66 -5.03 9.65 -13.80
C GLY A 66 -6.36 9.17 -13.19
N TYR A 67 -7.46 9.83 -13.58
CA TYR A 67 -8.76 9.64 -12.94
C TYR A 67 -9.35 8.24 -13.12
N THR A 68 -9.11 7.58 -14.25
CA THR A 68 -9.57 6.21 -14.47
C THR A 68 -8.98 5.27 -13.42
N ALA A 69 -7.66 5.35 -13.19
CA ALA A 69 -7.00 4.55 -12.17
C ALA A 69 -7.47 4.90 -10.76
N ILE A 70 -7.66 6.19 -10.46
CA ILE A 70 -8.19 6.64 -9.16
C ILE A 70 -9.59 6.06 -8.89
N GLN A 71 -10.50 6.10 -9.87
CA GLN A 71 -11.85 5.55 -9.70
C GLN A 71 -11.83 4.03 -9.50
N SER A 72 -10.98 3.33 -10.26
CA SER A 72 -10.77 1.88 -10.11
C SER A 72 -10.22 1.51 -8.74
N MET A 73 -9.22 2.25 -8.23
CA MET A 73 -8.66 2.02 -6.90
C MET A 73 -9.62 2.40 -5.77
N SER A 74 -10.42 3.45 -5.95
CA SER A 74 -11.46 3.84 -4.99
C SER A 74 -12.54 2.77 -4.86
N ARG A 75 -13.00 2.20 -5.99
CA ARG A 75 -13.95 1.07 -5.97
C ARG A 75 -13.36 -0.15 -5.28
N TRP A 76 -12.10 -0.49 -5.59
CA TRP A 76 -11.39 -1.58 -4.95
C TRP A 76 -11.19 -1.38 -3.44
N ALA A 77 -10.86 -0.18 -2.99
CA ALA A 77 -10.63 0.08 -1.56
C ALA A 77 -11.91 -0.06 -0.70
N ARG A 78 -13.08 0.01 -1.34
CA ARG A 78 -14.38 -0.19 -0.70
C ARG A 78 -14.75 -1.69 -0.61
N ASP A 79 -14.22 -2.54 -1.47
CA ASP A 79 -14.52 -3.97 -1.58
C ASP A 79 -13.50 -4.85 -0.81
#